data_AF-A0A485BD10-F1
#
_entry.id   AF-A0A485BD10-F1
#
_cell.length_a   1.000
_cell.length_b   1.000
_cell.length_c   1.000
_cell.angle_alpha   90.00
_cell.angle_beta   90.00
_cell.angle_gamma   90.00
#
_symmetry.space_group_name_H-M   'P 1'
#
loop_
_entity.id
_entity.type
_entity.pdbx_description
1 polymer ?
#
loop_
_entity_poly.entity_id
_entity_poly.type
_entity_poly.pdbx_seq_one_letter_code
_entity_poly.pdbx_strand_id
1 'polypeptide(L)'
;MNNDDRNGLNAAPEKIDPEEQASNDLPDLPAQELPDPELPDLTRLYKRRCRDESVIKKAKSLLVHGHTVNKVALLLRLPVAKVQQLHDEGWNSRCRRVTRINAYQNAKLALTSFNEGAMLAEICQALGLPLYTVVMSLRQNGVAESAIQARLPPANDPLTLAYNIVAERKSTSRFKSIRLHSNRCKLHPVTVATTQRSASQTAAAGMTATA
;
A
#
# COMPACT_ATOMS: atom_id res chain seq x y z
N MET A 1 -10.63 25.85 -46.76
CA MET A 1 -11.96 25.97 -46.13
C MET A 1 -11.74 26.37 -44.68
N ASN A 2 -12.08 27.61 -44.35
CA ASN A 2 -12.10 28.16 -43.00
C ASN A 2 -13.45 27.85 -42.36
N ASN A 3 -13.47 27.59 -41.05
CA ASN A 3 -14.13 28.45 -40.07
C ASN A 3 -13.98 27.86 -38.66
N ASP A 4 -13.26 28.60 -37.83
CA ASP A 4 -13.55 28.74 -36.40
C ASP A 4 -15.00 29.21 -36.22
N ASP A 5 -15.68 28.77 -35.15
CA ASP A 5 -16.56 29.69 -34.43
C ASP A 5 -16.68 29.28 -32.95
N ARG A 6 -16.15 30.18 -32.14
CA ARG A 6 -16.26 30.24 -30.68
C ARG A 6 -17.60 30.89 -30.31
N ASN A 7 -18.12 30.42 -29.17
CA ASN A 7 -18.75 31.24 -28.11
C ASN A 7 -20.20 31.69 -28.29
N GLY A 8 -20.93 31.76 -27.16
CA GLY A 8 -22.08 32.66 -27.04
C GLY A 8 -23.29 32.09 -26.31
N LEU A 9 -23.26 32.15 -24.97
CA LEU A 9 -24.43 32.13 -24.08
C LEU A 9 -25.52 33.10 -24.57
N ASN A 10 -26.80 32.73 -24.46
CA ASN A 10 -27.92 33.57 -23.98
C ASN A 10 -29.29 32.98 -24.40
N ALA A 11 -30.00 32.37 -23.45
CA ALA A 11 -31.46 32.36 -23.48
C ALA A 11 -31.93 32.71 -22.05
N ALA A 12 -32.35 33.96 -21.91
CA ALA A 12 -32.92 34.54 -20.70
C ALA A 12 -34.35 34.00 -20.45
N PRO A 13 -34.91 34.17 -19.24
CA PRO A 13 -35.86 33.27 -18.62
C PRO A 13 -37.32 33.59 -18.96
N GLU A 14 -38.13 32.57 -19.25
CA GLU A 14 -39.58 32.71 -19.21
C GLU A 14 -40.06 32.75 -17.76
N LYS A 15 -40.78 33.82 -17.46
CA LYS A 15 -41.43 34.13 -16.20
C LYS A 15 -42.63 33.20 -16.04
N ILE A 16 -42.72 32.53 -14.89
CA ILE A 16 -43.93 31.84 -14.44
C ILE A 16 -44.45 32.67 -13.28
N ASP A 17 -45.54 33.40 -13.51
CA ASP A 17 -46.30 34.04 -12.45
C ASP A 17 -47.20 33.01 -11.72
N PRO A 18 -47.53 33.25 -10.43
CA PRO A 18 -48.07 32.26 -9.51
C PRO A 18 -49.61 32.27 -9.45
N GLU A 19 -50.16 31.30 -8.74
CA GLU A 19 -51.59 31.15 -8.34
C GLU A 19 -52.47 30.27 -9.25
N GLU A 20 -52.45 28.96 -8.98
CA GLU A 20 -53.73 28.25 -8.79
C GLU A 20 -53.56 27.20 -7.69
N GLN A 21 -54.17 27.50 -6.56
CA GLN A 21 -54.21 26.71 -5.35
C GLN A 21 -55.46 25.84 -5.36
N ALA A 22 -55.33 24.65 -4.77
CA ALA A 22 -56.41 23.80 -4.25
C ALA A 22 -57.23 22.96 -5.25
N SER A 23 -56.82 21.70 -5.40
CA SER A 23 -57.70 20.54 -5.11
C SER A 23 -56.95 19.24 -5.46
N ASN A 24 -56.20 18.69 -4.49
CA ASN A 24 -55.81 17.28 -4.54
C ASN A 24 -56.42 16.60 -3.31
N ASP A 25 -57.72 16.33 -3.39
CA ASP A 25 -58.41 15.38 -2.53
C ASP A 25 -57.91 13.97 -2.88
N LEU A 26 -56.83 13.56 -2.20
CA LEU A 26 -56.41 12.17 -2.15
C LEU A 26 -57.14 11.52 -0.96
N PRO A 27 -57.89 10.42 -1.14
CA PRO A 27 -58.63 9.82 -0.03
C PRO A 27 -57.66 9.33 1.05
N ASP A 28 -57.91 9.83 2.26
CA ASP A 28 -57.21 9.52 3.52
C ASP A 28 -57.38 8.02 3.83
N LEU A 29 -56.41 7.22 3.38
CA LEU A 29 -56.29 5.83 3.81
C LEU A 29 -55.88 5.85 5.28
N PRO A 30 -56.60 5.18 6.19
CA PRO A 30 -56.25 5.19 7.60
C PRO A 30 -54.82 4.71 7.74
N ALA A 31 -54.00 5.51 8.44
CA ALA A 31 -52.67 5.13 8.88
C ALA A 31 -52.79 3.86 9.72
N GLN A 32 -52.71 2.72 9.05
CA GLN A 32 -52.62 1.42 9.68
C GLN A 32 -51.25 1.42 10.35
N GLU A 33 -51.23 1.63 11.66
CA GLU A 33 -50.07 1.38 12.51
C GLU A 33 -49.69 -0.10 12.33
N LEU A 34 -48.85 -0.38 11.33
CA LEU A 34 -48.13 -1.63 11.23
C LEU A 34 -47.34 -1.72 12.54
N PRO A 35 -47.51 -2.79 13.35
CA PRO A 35 -46.70 -2.99 14.53
C PRO A 35 -45.25 -2.92 14.08
N ASP A 36 -44.47 -1.99 14.65
CA ASP A 36 -43.03 -1.92 14.39
C ASP A 36 -42.49 -3.34 14.53
N PRO A 37 -41.93 -3.95 13.47
CA PRO A 37 -41.42 -5.29 13.57
C PRO A 37 -40.31 -5.25 14.62
N GLU A 38 -40.56 -5.84 15.79
CA GLU A 38 -39.60 -5.91 16.88
C GLU A 38 -38.27 -6.41 16.31
N LEU A 39 -37.31 -5.50 16.17
CA LEU A 39 -36.01 -5.84 15.62
C LEU A 39 -35.41 -6.93 16.51
N PRO A 40 -34.89 -8.02 15.93
CA PRO A 40 -34.39 -9.14 16.71
C PRO A 40 -33.31 -8.68 17.68
N ASP A 41 -33.36 -9.16 18.93
CA ASP A 41 -32.34 -8.83 19.93
C ASP A 41 -30.95 -9.36 19.49
N LEU A 42 -30.11 -8.46 18.99
CA LEU A 42 -28.76 -8.77 18.52
C LEU A 42 -27.73 -8.85 19.65
N THR A 43 -28.10 -8.62 20.92
CA THR A 43 -27.16 -8.57 22.04
C THR A 43 -26.34 -9.86 22.17
N ARG A 44 -26.96 -11.03 21.98
CA ARG A 44 -26.27 -12.33 22.05
C ARG A 44 -25.28 -12.51 20.91
N LEU A 45 -25.65 -12.11 19.69
CA LEU A 45 -24.77 -12.15 18.52
C LEU A 45 -23.55 -11.27 18.74
N TYR A 46 -23.77 -10.04 19.23
CA TYR A 46 -22.71 -9.08 19.52
C TYR A 46 -21.77 -9.56 20.62
N LYS A 47 -22.30 -10.10 21.73
CA LYS A 47 -21.47 -10.67 22.81
C LYS A 47 -20.58 -11.80 22.32
N ARG A 48 -21.08 -12.65 21.40
CA ARG A 48 -20.27 -13.72 20.79
C ARG A 48 -19.20 -13.16 19.87
N ARG A 49 -19.57 -12.31 18.91
CA ARG A 49 -18.67 -11.67 17.95
C ARG A 49 -17.54 -10.88 18.61
N CYS A 50 -17.81 -10.19 19.73
CA CYS A 50 -16.80 -9.43 20.47
C CYS A 50 -15.73 -10.31 21.12
N ARG A 51 -16.00 -11.60 21.34
CA ARG A 51 -15.04 -12.57 21.90
C ARG A 51 -14.24 -13.30 20.81
N ASP A 52 -14.70 -13.26 19.57
CA ASP A 52 -14.03 -13.92 18.45
C ASP A 52 -12.76 -13.17 18.03
N GLU A 53 -11.59 -13.70 18.38
CA GLU A 53 -10.29 -13.08 18.09
C GLU A 53 -10.06 -12.82 16.59
N SER A 54 -10.52 -13.74 15.73
CA SER A 54 -10.39 -13.61 14.27
C SER A 54 -11.17 -12.40 13.72
N VAL A 55 -12.37 -12.15 14.28
CA VAL A 55 -13.22 -11.02 13.93
C VAL A 55 -12.57 -9.72 14.39
N ILE A 56 -12.07 -9.67 15.63
CA ILE A 56 -11.39 -8.49 16.18
C ILE A 56 -10.10 -8.18 15.39
N LYS A 57 -9.32 -9.21 15.04
CA LYS A 57 -8.12 -9.03 14.20
C LYS A 57 -8.45 -8.45 12.84
N LYS A 58 -9.55 -8.92 12.20
CA LYS A 58 -10.03 -8.38 10.93
C LYS A 58 -10.53 -6.94 11.08
N ALA A 59 -11.24 -6.62 12.17
CA ALA A 59 -11.70 -5.26 12.47
C ALA A 59 -10.53 -4.28 12.56
N LYS A 60 -9.50 -4.63 13.34
CA LYS A 60 -8.25 -3.87 13.46
C LYS A 60 -7.58 -3.65 12.10
N SER A 61 -7.48 -4.69 11.28
CA SER A 61 -6.91 -4.57 9.93
C SER A 61 -7.69 -3.59 9.06
N LEU A 62 -9.02 -3.66 9.05
CA LEU A 62 -9.86 -2.78 8.24
C LEU A 62 -9.76 -1.31 8.69
N LEU A 63 -9.73 -1.06 9.99
CA LEU A 63 -9.53 0.30 10.54
C LEU A 63 -8.15 0.86 10.15
N VAL A 64 -7.12 0.01 10.15
CA VAL A 64 -5.77 0.37 9.70
C VAL A 64 -5.73 0.68 8.20
N HIS A 65 -6.52 -0.01 7.39
CA HIS A 65 -6.66 0.26 5.95
C HIS A 65 -7.53 1.49 5.63
N GLY A 66 -7.99 2.24 6.65
CA GLY A 66 -8.73 3.49 6.44
C GLY A 66 -10.23 3.32 6.27
N HIS A 67 -10.80 2.15 6.60
CA HIS A 67 -12.25 2.01 6.65
C HIS A 67 -12.84 2.75 7.85
N THR A 68 -14.00 3.39 7.64
CA THR A 68 -14.73 4.09 8.70
C THR A 68 -15.31 3.12 9.73
N VAL A 69 -15.46 3.59 10.97
CA VAL A 69 -16.00 2.81 12.10
C VAL A 69 -17.35 2.17 11.75
N ASN A 70 -18.27 2.94 11.15
CA ASN A 70 -19.59 2.45 10.73
C ASN A 70 -19.50 1.34 9.68
N LYS A 71 -18.61 1.48 8.69
CA LYS A 71 -18.41 0.46 7.66
C LYS A 71 -17.87 -0.84 8.24
N VAL A 72 -16.91 -0.76 9.16
CA VAL A 72 -16.34 -1.94 9.83
C VAL A 72 -17.38 -2.62 10.74
N ALA A 73 -18.19 -1.84 11.46
CA ALA A 73 -19.27 -2.35 12.29
C ALA A 73 -20.30 -3.16 11.48
N LEU A 74 -20.72 -2.63 10.32
CA LEU A 74 -21.65 -3.32 9.42
C LEU A 74 -21.04 -4.58 8.81
N LEU A 75 -19.82 -4.51 8.24
CA LEU A 75 -19.18 -5.63 7.57
C LEU A 75 -18.92 -6.82 8.50
N LEU A 76 -18.55 -6.55 9.76
CA LEU A 76 -18.22 -7.59 10.73
C LEU A 76 -19.37 -7.91 11.68
N ARG A 77 -20.50 -7.21 11.56
CA ARG A 77 -21.63 -7.30 12.50
C ARG A 77 -21.15 -7.15 13.95
N LEU A 78 -20.36 -6.11 14.20
CA LEU A 78 -19.85 -5.74 15.51
C LEU A 78 -20.62 -4.52 16.04
N PRO A 79 -20.78 -4.38 17.36
CA PRO A 79 -21.30 -3.15 17.96
C PRO A 79 -20.44 -1.94 17.58
N VAL A 80 -21.09 -0.85 17.18
CA VAL A 80 -20.40 0.40 16.82
C VAL A 80 -19.51 0.89 17.97
N ALA A 81 -20.00 0.84 19.21
CA ALA A 81 -19.22 1.20 20.41
C ALA A 81 -17.91 0.41 20.54
N LYS A 82 -17.89 -0.88 20.18
CA LYS A 82 -16.69 -1.71 20.25
C LYS A 82 -15.69 -1.35 19.17
N VAL A 83 -16.17 -1.06 17.96
CA VAL A 83 -15.32 -0.64 16.83
C VAL A 83 -14.75 0.77 17.09
N GLN A 84 -15.54 1.65 17.71
CA GLN A 84 -15.09 2.97 18.14
C GLN A 84 -13.98 2.86 19.18
N GLN A 85 -14.14 2.00 20.20
CA GLN A 85 -13.07 1.69 21.16
C GLN A 85 -11.79 1.24 20.45
N LEU A 86 -11.88 0.29 19.50
CA LEU A 86 -10.72 -0.17 18.74
C LEU A 86 -10.06 0.95 17.92
N HIS A 87 -10.86 1.84 17.34
CA HIS A 87 -10.37 2.99 16.61
C HIS A 87 -9.58 3.95 17.51
N ASP A 88 -10.08 4.22 18.71
CA ASP A 88 -9.48 5.14 19.68
C ASP A 88 -8.25 4.54 20.38
N GLU A 89 -8.18 3.20 20.52
CA GLU A 89 -6.99 2.44 20.96
C GLU A 89 -5.80 2.49 19.95
N GLY A 90 -5.90 3.30 18.89
CA GLY A 90 -4.80 3.55 17.96
C GLY A 90 -4.78 2.64 16.74
N TRP A 91 -5.87 1.90 16.47
CA TRP A 91 -6.03 1.13 15.22
C TRP A 91 -6.57 1.98 14.06
N ASN A 92 -6.67 3.29 14.22
CA ASN A 92 -6.98 4.26 13.16
C ASN A 92 -5.81 4.41 12.16
N SER A 93 -6.14 4.49 10.87
CA SER A 93 -5.25 4.92 9.78
C SER A 93 -4.41 6.17 10.09
N ARG A 94 -4.93 7.13 10.87
CA ARG A 94 -4.20 8.36 11.26
C ARG A 94 -3.12 8.10 12.31
N CYS A 95 -3.34 7.15 13.22
CA CYS A 95 -2.46 6.87 14.36
C CYS A 95 -1.39 5.82 14.02
N ARG A 96 -1.59 5.02 12.96
CA ARG A 96 -0.55 4.11 12.47
C ARG A 96 0.42 4.89 11.59
N ARG A 97 1.65 5.02 12.08
CA ARG A 97 2.83 5.50 11.35
C ARG A 97 2.71 5.10 9.88
N VAL A 98 2.51 6.10 9.03
CA VAL A 98 2.54 5.98 7.57
C VAL A 98 3.68 5.03 7.24
N THR A 99 3.33 3.91 6.62
CA THR A 99 4.34 2.97 6.12
C THR A 99 5.31 3.82 5.32
N ARG A 100 6.63 3.71 5.57
CA ARG A 100 7.63 4.41 4.75
C ARG A 100 7.19 4.25 3.30
N ILE A 101 7.08 5.37 2.57
CA ILE A 101 6.63 5.38 1.18
C ILE A 101 7.28 4.17 0.47
N ASN A 102 6.44 3.33 -0.16
CA ASN A 102 6.89 2.05 -0.67
C ASN A 102 8.12 2.26 -1.56
N ALA A 103 9.21 1.54 -1.30
CA ALA A 103 10.45 1.67 -2.06
C ALA A 103 10.22 1.49 -3.57
N TYR A 104 9.28 0.62 -3.95
CA TYR A 104 8.85 0.43 -5.34
C TYR A 104 8.17 1.68 -5.92
N GLN A 105 7.26 2.31 -5.16
CA GLN A 105 6.57 3.52 -5.61
C GLN A 105 7.54 4.70 -5.74
N ASN A 106 8.49 4.83 -4.80
CA ASN A 106 9.56 5.82 -4.88
C ASN A 106 10.47 5.62 -6.10
N ALA A 107 10.83 4.37 -6.40
CA ALA A 107 11.63 4.06 -7.57
C ALA A 107 10.88 4.40 -8.87
N LYS A 108 9.58 4.08 -8.92
CA LYS A 108 8.72 4.42 -10.07
C LYS A 108 8.56 5.92 -10.24
N LEU A 109 8.28 6.66 -9.17
CA LEU A 109 8.18 8.12 -9.17
C LEU A 109 9.50 8.79 -9.57
N ALA A 110 10.63 8.31 -9.04
CA ALA A 110 11.95 8.81 -9.44
C ALA A 110 12.19 8.62 -10.95
N LEU A 111 11.82 7.47 -11.49
CA LEU A 111 11.97 7.18 -12.91
C LEU A 111 11.04 8.05 -13.77
N THR A 112 9.77 8.22 -13.38
CA THR A 112 8.83 9.07 -14.14
C THR A 112 9.29 10.52 -14.15
N SER A 113 9.66 11.08 -12.98
CA SER A 113 10.17 12.45 -12.90
C SER A 113 11.48 12.64 -13.64
N PHE A 114 12.35 11.63 -13.66
CA PHE A 114 13.56 11.66 -14.48
C PHE A 114 13.21 11.66 -15.98
N ASN A 115 12.27 10.85 -16.43
CA ASN A 115 11.86 10.86 -17.84
C ASN A 115 11.16 12.16 -18.26
N GLU A 116 10.46 12.81 -17.33
CA GLU A 116 9.86 14.15 -17.49
C GLU A 116 10.91 15.28 -17.61
N GLY A 117 12.17 15.00 -17.31
CA GLY A 117 13.25 15.99 -17.44
C GLY A 117 13.67 16.66 -16.13
N ALA A 118 13.09 16.28 -14.99
CA ALA A 118 13.41 16.90 -13.70
C ALA A 118 14.88 16.72 -13.32
N MET A 119 15.41 17.70 -12.58
CA MET A 119 16.78 17.65 -12.05
C MET A 119 16.84 16.69 -10.85
N LEU A 120 17.99 16.05 -10.63
CA LEU A 120 18.12 15.08 -9.53
C LEU A 120 17.89 15.71 -8.14
N ALA A 121 18.25 16.99 -7.98
CA ALA A 121 17.99 17.74 -6.75
C ALA A 121 16.48 17.88 -6.46
N GLU A 122 15.67 18.17 -7.49
CA GLU A 122 14.22 18.32 -7.38
C GLU A 122 13.56 16.98 -7.02
N ILE A 123 14.00 15.90 -7.66
CA ILE A 123 13.52 14.54 -7.37
C ILE A 123 13.86 14.15 -5.92
N CYS A 124 15.06 14.48 -5.45
CA CYS A 124 15.45 14.27 -4.05
C CYS A 124 14.57 15.04 -3.07
N GLN A 125 14.26 16.30 -3.38
CA GLN A 125 13.40 17.14 -2.54
C GLN A 125 11.96 16.61 -2.52
N ALA A 126 11.41 16.23 -3.67
CA ALA A 126 10.04 15.71 -3.78
C ALA A 126 9.85 14.38 -3.02
N LEU A 127 10.83 13.49 -3.11
CA LEU A 127 10.76 12.16 -2.47
C LEU A 127 11.26 12.16 -1.02
N GLY A 128 11.98 13.21 -0.59
CA GLY A 128 12.66 13.26 0.70
C GLY A 128 13.74 12.18 0.84
N LEU A 129 14.38 11.79 -0.27
CA LEU A 129 15.38 10.73 -0.33
C LEU A 129 16.78 11.30 -0.63
N PRO A 130 17.84 10.71 -0.05
CA PRO A 130 19.20 11.15 -0.33
C PRO A 130 19.58 10.79 -1.78
N LEU A 131 20.40 11.64 -2.41
CA LEU A 131 20.83 11.52 -3.80
C LEU A 131 21.35 10.13 -4.17
N TYR A 132 22.15 9.51 -3.28
CA TYR A 132 22.64 8.14 -3.49
C TYR A 132 21.51 7.13 -3.73
N THR A 133 20.41 7.23 -2.99
CA THR A 133 19.28 6.29 -3.14
C THR A 133 18.57 6.48 -4.47
N VAL A 134 18.38 7.72 -4.91
CA VAL A 134 17.76 8.06 -6.19
C VAL A 134 18.64 7.62 -7.36
N VAL A 135 19.96 7.86 -7.30
CA VAL A 135 20.90 7.39 -8.33
C VAL A 135 20.87 5.85 -8.41
N MET A 136 20.91 5.15 -7.27
CA MET A 136 20.85 3.68 -7.28
C MET A 136 19.51 3.15 -7.82
N SER A 137 18.37 3.78 -7.50
CA SER A 137 17.08 3.35 -8.04
C SER A 137 17.02 3.57 -9.54
N LEU A 138 17.52 4.69 -10.07
CA LEU A 138 17.57 4.94 -11.52
C LEU A 138 18.47 3.93 -12.25
N ARG A 139 19.64 3.60 -11.67
CA ARG A 139 20.53 2.55 -12.21
C ARG A 139 19.85 1.18 -12.24
N GLN A 140 19.13 0.82 -11.18
CA GLN A 140 18.37 -0.44 -11.11
C GLN A 140 17.24 -0.51 -12.14
N ASN A 141 16.70 0.65 -12.54
CA ASN A 141 15.69 0.77 -13.59
C ASN A 141 16.30 0.90 -15.01
N GLY A 142 17.62 0.76 -15.16
CA GLY A 142 18.30 0.72 -16.47
C GLY A 142 18.60 2.07 -17.10
N VAL A 143 18.55 3.17 -16.34
CA VAL A 143 18.94 4.49 -16.85
C VAL A 143 20.46 4.54 -17.08
N ALA A 144 20.88 5.03 -18.26
CA ALA A 144 22.28 5.16 -18.61
C ALA A 144 23.03 6.14 -17.70
N GLU A 145 24.25 5.78 -17.28
CA GLU A 145 25.03 6.57 -16.33
C GLU A 145 25.36 7.99 -16.85
N SER A 146 25.58 8.13 -18.16
CA SER A 146 25.81 9.43 -18.80
C SER A 146 24.61 10.37 -18.66
N ALA A 147 23.38 9.83 -18.78
CA ALA A 147 22.16 10.61 -18.61
C ALA A 147 21.96 11.04 -17.15
N ILE A 148 22.34 10.18 -16.19
CA ILE A 148 22.32 10.50 -14.76
C ILE A 148 23.34 11.60 -14.45
N GLN A 149 24.57 11.47 -14.94
CA GLN A 149 25.65 12.43 -14.75
C GLN A 149 25.35 13.81 -15.34
N ALA A 150 24.67 13.86 -16.49
CA ALA A 150 24.27 15.10 -17.13
C ALA A 150 23.32 15.96 -16.27
N ARG A 151 22.62 15.35 -15.30
CA ARG A 151 21.65 16.02 -14.43
C ARG A 151 22.06 16.05 -12.96
N LEU A 152 23.33 15.72 -12.67
CA LEU A 152 23.85 15.86 -11.32
C LEU A 152 23.90 17.34 -10.93
N PRO A 153 23.65 17.66 -9.65
CA PRO A 153 23.89 19.00 -9.14
C PRO A 153 25.38 19.36 -9.22
N PRO A 154 25.73 20.66 -9.11
CA PRO A 154 27.12 21.13 -9.13
C PRO A 154 28.00 20.41 -8.10
N ALA A 155 29.30 20.30 -8.39
CA ALA A 155 30.25 19.59 -7.53
C ALA A 155 30.36 20.16 -6.09
N ASN A 156 30.12 21.46 -5.93
CA ASN A 156 30.17 22.16 -4.64
C ASN A 156 28.84 22.14 -3.89
N ASP A 157 27.79 21.51 -4.43
CA ASP A 157 26.50 21.37 -3.74
C ASP A 157 26.64 20.38 -2.57
N PRO A 158 26.14 20.68 -1.36
CA PRO A 158 26.08 19.72 -0.25
C PRO A 158 25.47 18.36 -0.64
N LEU A 159 24.52 18.34 -1.58
CA LEU A 159 23.89 17.09 -2.03
C LEU A 159 24.90 16.14 -2.73
N THR A 160 25.75 16.71 -3.57
CA THR A 160 26.80 16.00 -4.32
C THR A 160 27.93 15.55 -3.40
N LEU A 161 28.35 16.39 -2.46
CA LEU A 161 29.35 16.02 -1.45
C LEU A 161 28.89 14.84 -0.59
N ALA A 162 27.64 14.89 -0.10
CA ALA A 162 27.05 13.78 0.65
C ALA A 162 26.95 12.50 -0.19
N TYR A 163 26.64 12.62 -1.48
CA TYR A 163 26.63 11.50 -2.41
C TYR A 163 28.02 10.86 -2.54
N ASN A 164 29.07 11.65 -2.76
CA ASN A 164 30.44 11.16 -2.92
C ASN A 164 30.93 10.42 -1.67
N ILE A 165 30.72 10.98 -0.47
CA ILE A 165 31.08 10.33 0.79
C ILE A 165 30.39 8.96 0.92
N VAL A 166 29.10 8.88 0.58
CA VAL A 166 28.36 7.62 0.63
C VAL A 166 28.84 6.64 -0.43
N ALA A 167 29.12 7.12 -1.64
CA ALA A 167 29.61 6.31 -2.75
C ALA A 167 30.98 5.70 -2.44
N GLU A 168 31.93 6.47 -1.92
CA GLU A 168 33.25 6.00 -1.48
C GLU A 168 33.15 4.98 -0.34
N ARG A 169 32.32 5.25 0.67
CA ARG A 169 32.08 4.30 1.76
C ARG A 169 31.45 3.00 1.24
N LYS A 170 30.58 3.07 0.24
CA LYS A 170 29.90 1.90 -0.34
C LYS A 170 30.79 1.11 -1.29
N SER A 171 31.69 1.75 -2.03
CA SER A 171 32.66 1.08 -2.90
C SER A 171 33.71 0.30 -2.11
N THR A 172 34.08 0.79 -0.92
CA THR A 172 35.02 0.13 -0.01
C THR A 172 34.36 -0.98 0.83
N SER A 173 33.05 -0.91 1.06
CA SER A 173 32.31 -1.87 1.86
C SER A 173 32.10 -3.20 1.11
N ARG A 174 32.90 -4.22 1.46
CA ARG A 174 32.66 -5.60 1.05
C ARG A 174 31.66 -6.26 2.00
N PHE A 175 30.35 -6.12 1.71
CA PHE A 175 29.33 -6.82 2.48
C PHE A 175 29.52 -8.34 2.36
N LYS A 176 29.87 -9.00 3.46
CA LYS A 176 29.88 -10.46 3.52
C LYS A 176 28.45 -10.92 3.77
N SER A 177 27.91 -11.74 2.88
CA SER A 177 26.60 -12.37 3.11
C SER A 177 26.59 -13.04 4.48
N ILE A 178 25.62 -12.70 5.33
CA ILE A 178 25.52 -13.36 6.64
C ILE A 178 25.21 -14.83 6.37
N ARG A 179 26.12 -15.68 6.79
CA ARG A 179 26.00 -17.13 6.63
C ARG A 179 25.02 -17.60 7.70
N LEU A 180 23.77 -17.83 7.31
CA LEU A 180 22.78 -18.42 8.21
C LEU A 180 23.15 -19.88 8.42
N HIS A 181 23.84 -20.19 9.52
CA HIS A 181 24.01 -21.56 9.96
C HIS A 181 22.66 -22.05 10.47
N SER A 182 22.03 -22.95 9.72
CA SER A 182 20.79 -23.60 10.16
C SER A 182 21.10 -24.50 11.36
N ASN A 183 20.58 -24.14 12.54
CA ASN A 183 20.66 -24.99 13.72
C ASN A 183 19.71 -26.20 13.65
N ARG A 184 18.89 -26.30 12.58
CA ARG A 184 17.79 -27.29 12.48
C ARG A 184 18.28 -28.72 12.22
N CYS A 185 19.53 -28.92 11.87
CA CYS A 185 20.08 -30.26 11.66
C CYS A 185 21.51 -30.34 12.21
N LYS A 186 21.67 -30.35 13.54
CA LYS A 186 22.73 -31.17 14.12
C LYS A 186 22.31 -32.64 13.96
N LEU A 187 22.30 -33.12 12.71
CA LEU A 187 22.21 -34.56 12.48
C LEU A 187 23.38 -35.19 13.22
N HIS A 188 23.11 -36.22 14.01
CA HIS A 188 24.15 -36.99 14.69
C HIS A 188 25.21 -37.39 13.64
N PRO A 189 26.52 -37.35 13.93
CA PRO A 189 27.58 -37.60 12.92
C PRO A 189 27.37 -38.91 12.14
N VAL A 190 26.74 -39.90 12.78
CA VAL A 190 26.32 -41.17 12.17
C VAL A 190 25.32 -40.98 11.02
N THR A 191 24.32 -40.10 11.16
CA THR A 191 23.29 -39.87 10.14
C THR A 191 23.85 -39.12 8.93
N VAL A 192 24.85 -38.25 9.14
CA VAL A 192 25.58 -37.56 8.07
C VAL A 192 26.45 -38.54 7.27
N ALA A 193 27.17 -39.43 7.95
CA ALA A 193 28.00 -40.45 7.32
C ALA A 193 27.20 -41.46 6.49
N THR A 194 26.02 -41.87 6.96
CA THR A 194 25.12 -42.77 6.19
C THR A 194 24.59 -42.08 4.93
N THR A 195 24.16 -40.82 5.03
CA THR A 195 23.64 -40.06 3.87
C THR A 195 24.72 -39.83 2.81
N GLN A 196 25.96 -39.57 3.22
CA GLN A 196 27.09 -39.39 2.29
C GLN A 196 27.50 -40.70 1.60
N ARG A 197 27.40 -41.86 2.26
CA ARG A 197 27.65 -43.18 1.63
C ARG A 197 26.56 -43.57 0.63
N SER A 198 25.29 -43.29 0.91
CA SER A 198 24.20 -43.59 -0.02
C SER A 198 24.25 -42.75 -1.30
N ALA A 199 24.70 -41.49 -1.18
CA ALA A 199 24.87 -40.58 -2.32
C ALA A 199 26.06 -40.97 -3.23
N SER A 200 27.15 -41.49 -2.67
CA SER A 200 28.30 -41.94 -3.47
C SER A 200 28.06 -43.28 -4.17
N GLN A 201 27.24 -44.17 -3.59
CA GLN A 201 26.87 -45.44 -4.23
C GLN A 201 25.88 -45.26 -5.40
N THR A 202 24.97 -44.28 -5.32
CA THR A 202 24.04 -43.96 -6.42
C THR A 202 24.73 -43.26 -7.59
N ALA A 203 25.78 -42.47 -7.32
CA ALA A 203 26.61 -41.88 -8.38
C ALA A 203 27.46 -42.93 -9.13
N ALA A 204 27.96 -43.95 -8.43
CA ALA A 204 28.75 -45.03 -9.04
C ALA A 204 27.90 -46.00 -9.89
N ALA A 205 26.63 -46.22 -9.51
CA ALA A 205 25.71 -47.10 -10.25
C ALA A 205 25.16 -46.48 -11.55
N GLY A 206 25.25 -45.16 -11.71
CA GLY A 206 24.78 -44.44 -12.90
C GLY A 206 25.81 -44.33 -14.04
N MET A 207 27.08 -44.66 -13.80
CA MET A 207 28.15 -44.55 -14.80
C MET A 207 28.41 -45.85 -15.58
N THR A 208 27.80 -46.97 -15.20
CA THR A 208 28.01 -48.29 -15.84
C THR A 208 26.89 -48.72 -16.80
N ALA A 209 25.93 -47.84 -17.11
CA ALA A 209 24.86 -48.09 -18.07
C ALA A 209 25.03 -47.25 -19.34
N THR A 210 26.16 -47.41 -20.03
CA THR A 210 26.28 -47.03 -21.44
C THR A 210 27.31 -47.94 -22.11
N ALA A 211 26.82 -49.04 -22.67
CA ALA A 211 27.48 -49.87 -23.67
C ALA A 211 26.39 -50.52 -24.52
#